data_AF-A0A818IM64-F1
#
_entry.id   AF-A0A818IM64-F1
#
_cell.length_a   1.000
_cell.length_b   1.000
_cell.length_c   1.000
_cell.angle_alpha   90.00
_cell.angle_beta   90.00
_cell.angle_gamma   90.00
#
_symmetry.space_group_name_H-M   'P 1'
#
loop_
_entity.id
_entity.type
_entity.pdbx_description
1 polymer ?
#
loop_
_entity_poly.entity_id
_entity_poly.type
_entity_poly.pdbx_seq_one_letter_code
_entity_poly.pdbx_strand_id
1 'polypeptide(L)'
;MVKRCSNCNAIDSLVKIMSRAHDGNYIVYPNGRESNGYLPNVGGLCDSDGLAIEICIACGQLNGLDRVALRENLSGPPQYDE
;
A
#
# COMPACT_ATOMS: atom_id res chain seq x y z
N MET A 1 -4.06 -20.66 -7.14
CA MET A 1 -5.16 -20.26 -6.23
C MET A 1 -5.90 -19.12 -6.92
N VAL A 2 -7.21 -19.24 -7.18
CA VAL A 2 -7.97 -18.23 -7.92
C VAL A 2 -8.22 -17.02 -7.02
N LYS A 3 -7.79 -15.83 -7.44
CA LYS A 3 -8.04 -14.58 -6.71
C LYS A 3 -9.33 -13.92 -7.20
N ARG A 4 -10.11 -13.37 -6.27
CA ARG A 4 -11.40 -12.71 -6.53
C ARG A 4 -11.41 -11.29 -5.98
N CYS A 5 -12.09 -10.38 -6.68
CA CYS A 5 -12.36 -9.05 -6.13
C CYS A 5 -13.24 -9.15 -4.88
N SER A 6 -12.89 -8.45 -3.79
CA SER A 6 -13.68 -8.47 -2.55
C SER A 6 -15.00 -7.71 -2.67
N ASN A 7 -15.12 -6.83 -3.67
CA ASN A 7 -16.32 -6.04 -3.92
C ASN A 7 -17.26 -6.69 -4.96
N CYS A 8 -16.77 -6.96 -6.18
CA CYS A 8 -17.62 -7.46 -7.26
C CYS A 8 -17.50 -8.97 -7.53
N ASN A 9 -16.68 -9.71 -6.77
CA ASN A 9 -16.43 -11.15 -6.94
C ASN A 9 -15.90 -11.59 -8.32
N ALA A 10 -15.54 -10.65 -9.19
CA ALA A 10 -14.95 -10.96 -10.49
C ALA A 10 -13.66 -11.77 -10.33
N ILE A 11 -13.58 -12.87 -11.09
CA ILE A 11 -12.47 -13.82 -11.11
C ILE A 11 -11.36 -13.27 -12.00
N ASP A 12 -10.10 -13.47 -11.58
CA ASP A 12 -8.91 -13.15 -12.39
C ASP A 12 -8.86 -11.70 -12.90
N SER A 13 -9.50 -10.79 -12.16
CA SER A 13 -9.67 -9.38 -12.51
C SER A 13 -8.72 -8.46 -11.74
N LEU A 14 -7.80 -8.99 -10.95
CA LEU A 14 -6.91 -8.19 -10.10
C LEU A 14 -5.56 -7.95 -10.80
N VAL A 15 -5.23 -6.67 -11.02
CA VAL A 15 -3.92 -6.23 -11.51
C VAL A 15 -3.12 -5.69 -10.34
N LYS A 16 -1.92 -6.24 -10.13
CA LYS A 16 -0.97 -5.76 -9.11
C LYS A 16 -0.12 -4.63 -9.68
N ILE A 17 -0.15 -3.47 -9.03
CA ILE A 17 0.75 -2.35 -9.28
C ILE A 17 1.77 -2.33 -8.16
N MET A 18 3.06 -2.36 -8.50
CA MET A 18 4.15 -2.34 -7.53
C MET A 18 5.08 -1.16 -7.82
N SER A 19 5.32 -0.33 -6.81
CA SER A 19 6.39 0.66 -6.81
C SER A 19 7.57 0.11 -6.02
N ARG A 20 8.69 -0.13 -6.70
CA ARG A 20 9.95 -0.53 -6.05
C ARG A 20 10.75 0.73 -5.76
N ALA A 21 10.86 1.09 -4.49
CA ALA A 21 11.35 2.38 -4.05
C ALA A 21 12.88 2.37 -3.88
N HIS A 22 13.62 2.03 -4.94
CA HIS A 22 15.06 1.81 -4.82
C HIS A 22 15.87 3.09 -4.55
N ASP A 23 15.47 4.29 -4.98
CA ASP A 23 16.17 5.55 -4.63
C ASP A 23 15.29 6.79 -4.81
N GLY A 24 15.49 7.82 -3.97
CA GLY A 24 14.94 9.17 -4.16
C GLY A 24 13.43 9.34 -3.91
N ASN A 25 12.78 8.36 -3.30
CA ASN A 25 11.35 8.47 -2.98
C ASN A 25 11.14 9.25 -1.69
N TYR A 26 10.03 9.98 -1.65
CA TYR A 26 9.58 10.64 -0.44
C TYR A 26 8.07 10.51 -0.27
N ILE A 27 7.63 10.34 0.97
CA ILE A 27 6.22 10.48 1.36
C ILE A 27 6.10 11.68 2.28
N VAL A 28 5.11 12.53 2.02
CA VAL A 28 4.67 13.59 2.94
C VAL A 28 3.37 13.13 3.60
N TYR A 29 3.39 12.99 4.91
CA TYR A 29 2.26 12.58 5.72
C TYR A 29 1.35 13.77 6.07
N PRO A 30 0.05 13.56 6.35
CA PRO A 30 -0.86 14.65 6.74
C PRO A 30 -0.47 15.39 8.03
N ASN A 31 0.32 14.75 8.90
CA ASN A 31 0.88 15.37 10.10
C ASN A 31 2.14 16.22 9.82
N GLY A 32 2.46 16.46 8.54
CA GLY A 32 3.59 17.29 8.10
C GLY A 32 4.95 16.59 8.10
N ARG A 33 4.99 15.29 8.41
CA ARG A 33 6.25 14.53 8.35
C ARG A 33 6.60 14.19 6.93
N GLU A 34 7.90 14.05 6.69
CA GLU A 34 8.43 13.57 5.43
C GLU A 34 9.32 12.36 5.71
N SER A 35 9.16 11.30 4.92
CA SER A 35 10.08 10.16 4.92
C SER A 35 10.77 10.12 3.58
N ASN A 36 12.10 10.14 3.58
CA ASN A 36 12.94 10.09 2.38
C ASN A 36 13.69 8.76 2.33
N GLY A 37 13.89 8.17 1.15
CA GLY A 37 14.59 6.90 0.97
C GLY A 37 13.62 5.73 0.74
N TYR A 38 13.83 4.62 1.43
CA TYR A 38 12.93 3.46 1.36
C TYR A 38 11.52 3.86 1.82
N LEU A 39 10.50 3.53 1.03
CA LEU A 39 9.13 3.69 1.47
C LEU A 39 8.86 2.75 2.65
N PRO A 40 8.05 3.16 3.65
CA PRO A 40 7.71 2.31 4.78
C PRO A 40 7.04 1.02 4.30
N ASN A 41 7.42 -0.11 4.91
CA ASN A 41 6.72 -1.36 4.70
C ASN A 41 5.39 -1.31 5.45
N VAL A 42 4.30 -1.13 4.72
CA VAL A 42 2.94 -1.25 5.25
C VAL A 42 2.45 -2.68 5.00
N GLY A 43 2.35 -3.46 6.07
CA GLY A 43 1.87 -4.84 6.00
C GLY A 43 0.52 -4.94 5.28
N GLY A 44 0.36 -5.94 4.39
CA GLY A 44 -0.80 -6.10 3.51
C GLY A 44 -0.75 -5.30 2.21
N LEU A 45 0.06 -4.23 2.18
CA LEU A 45 0.30 -3.38 1.02
C LEU A 45 1.69 -3.53 0.43
N CYS A 46 2.63 -4.18 1.08
CA CYS A 46 4.01 -4.29 0.59
C CYS A 46 4.35 -5.75 0.31
N ASP A 47 4.93 -6.01 -0.87
CA ASP A 47 5.48 -7.33 -1.24
C ASP A 47 7.03 -7.33 -1.20
N SER A 48 7.63 -6.14 -1.04
CA SER A 48 9.07 -5.85 -0.94
C SER A 48 9.25 -4.41 -0.41
N ASP A 49 10.34 -3.71 -0.74
CA ASP A 49 10.69 -2.34 -0.34
C ASP A 49 9.87 -1.29 -1.11
N GLY A 50 8.55 -1.34 -0.93
CA GLY A 50 7.63 -0.37 -1.51
C GLY A 50 6.20 -0.86 -1.62
N LEU A 51 5.36 0.00 -2.17
CA LEU A 51 3.91 -0.17 -2.21
C LEU A 51 3.48 -1.10 -3.35
N ALA A 52 2.69 -2.11 -3.01
CA ALA A 52 2.02 -3.05 -3.88
C ALA A 52 0.49 -2.98 -3.66
N ILE A 53 -0.25 -2.57 -4.68
CA ILE A 53 -1.71 -2.48 -4.62
C ILE A 53 -2.30 -3.41 -5.68
N GLU A 54 -3.35 -4.15 -5.34
CA GLU A 54 -4.15 -4.89 -6.32
C GLU A 54 -5.40 -4.09 -6.70
N ILE A 55 -5.62 -3.86 -7.98
CA ILE A 55 -6.80 -3.15 -8.51
C ILE A 55 -7.66 -4.12 -9.30
N CYS A 56 -8.94 -4.21 -8.98
CA CYS A 56 -9.90 -4.93 -9.80
C CYS A 56 -10.21 -4.14 -11.07
N ILE A 57 -9.82 -4.65 -12.25
CA ILE A 57 -10.09 -3.99 -13.54
C ILE A 57 -11.57 -4.00 -13.92
N ALA A 58 -12.38 -4.87 -13.30
CA ALA A 58 -13.81 -4.95 -13.57
C ALA A 58 -14.62 -3.88 -12.83
N CYS A 59 -14.21 -3.46 -11.63
CA CYS A 59 -14.98 -2.52 -10.81
C CYS A 59 -14.16 -1.37 -10.18
N GLY A 60 -12.85 -1.32 -10.39
CA GLY A 60 -11.96 -0.30 -9.85
C GLY A 60 -11.59 -0.47 -8.36
N GLN A 61 -12.14 -1.48 -7.67
CA GLN A 61 -11.87 -1.70 -6.25
C GLN A 61 -10.39 -2.02 -5.98
N LEU A 62 -9.82 -1.37 -4.95
CA LEU A 62 -8.53 -1.76 -4.39
C LEU A 62 -8.69 -2.96 -3.45
N ASN A 63 -7.98 -4.04 -3.74
CA ASN A 63 -7.88 -5.25 -2.94
C ASN A 63 -6.52 -5.29 -2.21
N GLY A 64 -6.49 -5.93 -1.03
CA GLY A 64 -5.28 -6.02 -0.20
C GLY A 64 -4.94 -4.76 0.59
N LEU A 65 -5.65 -3.64 0.35
CA LEU A 65 -5.49 -2.41 1.11
C LEU A 65 -6.13 -2.54 2.50
N ASP A 66 -5.32 -2.81 3.52
CA ASP A 66 -5.74 -2.70 4.92
C ASP A 66 -5.84 -1.22 5.32
N ARG A 67 -7.04 -0.67 5.15
CA ARG A 67 -7.33 0.73 5.45
C ARG A 67 -7.19 1.06 6.93
N VAL A 68 -7.36 0.09 7.82
CA VAL A 68 -7.27 0.31 9.27
C VAL A 68 -5.80 0.41 9.66
N ALA A 69 -5.00 -0.58 9.29
CA ALA A 69 -3.57 -0.57 9.54
C ALA A 69 -2.88 0.63 8.86
N LEU A 70 -3.26 0.95 7.62
CA LEU A 70 -2.74 2.15 6.95
C LEU A 70 -3.10 3.41 7.72
N ARG A 71 -4.35 3.56 8.16
CA ARG A 71 -4.78 4.73 8.91
C ARG A 71 -4.04 4.86 10.24
N GLU A 72 -3.85 3.76 10.96
CA GLU A 72 -3.08 3.76 12.22
C GLU A 72 -1.64 4.21 12.00
N ASN A 73 -0.97 3.68 10.97
CA ASN A 73 0.38 4.08 10.60
C ASN A 73 0.46 5.57 10.19
N LEU A 74 -0.55 6.09 9.50
CA LEU A 74 -0.61 7.50 9.10
C LEU A 74 -0.99 8.45 10.26
N SER A 75 -1.66 7.93 11.31
CA SER A 75 -2.17 8.73 12.44
C SER A 75 -1.26 8.69 13.67
N GLY A 76 -0.26 7.81 13.70
CA GLY A 76 0.59 7.56 14.85
C GLY A 76 1.63 8.66 15.15
N PRO A 77 2.08 8.77 16.41
CA PRO A 77 3.19 9.64 16.80
C PRO A 77 4.51 9.20 16.13
N PRO A 78 5.53 10.06 16.12
CA PRO A 78 6.88 9.69 15.69
C PRO A 78 7.43 8.42 16.29
N GLN A 79 7.61 7.42 15.42
CA GLN A 79 8.63 6.40 15.60
C GLN A 79 9.85 6.82 14.78
N TYR A 80 11.00 6.88 15.44
CA TYR A 80 12.29 7.12 14.84
C TYR A 80 13.00 5.77 14.79
N ASP A 81 13.48 5.37 13.62
CA ASP A 81 14.46 4.29 13.55
C ASP A 81 15.81 4.87 14.01
N GLU A 82 16.42 4.24 15.03
CA GLU A 82 17.75 4.59 15.55
C GLU A 82 18.88 4.23 14.58
#